data_AF-A0A966QV18-F1
#
_entry.id   AF-A0A966QV18-F1
#
_cell.length_a   1.000
_cell.length_b   1.000
_cell.length_c   1.000
_cell.angle_alpha   90.00
_cell.angle_beta   90.00
_cell.angle_gamma   90.00
#
_symmetry.space_group_name_H-M   'P 1'
#
loop_
_entity.id
_entity.type
_entity.pdbx_description
1 polymer ?
#
loop_
_entity_poly.entity_id
_entity_poly.type
_entity_poly.pdbx_seq_one_letter_code
_entity_poly.pdbx_strand_id
1 'polypeptide(L)'
;MGKIIGISGKKQSGKNTAANYINGTILKSKGMVENFYIDDEGNLGIKTTDQSGQSGYGILDVTRKDAEFVEYAEKEMWPFIKVYHFADALKEISASLFGLNLQQLYGTDKQKNMKTNLLWEDMPTSDGKTGKMTNREFLEYFGTKIVRKIRSDAWVKATINKIVAENSEISIIPDVRFPNEVEAIKDNGGVVIRLQRDIFKSTIECETALDEDKFDWSVFDHVIDNRDISMTDFCSKLESINTVWSI
;
A
#
# COMPACT_ATOMS: atom_id res chain seq x y z
N MET A 1 14.98 -6.86 -13.31
CA MET A 1 13.87 -6.15 -12.64
C MET A 1 13.78 -6.72 -11.25
N GLY A 2 13.64 -5.87 -10.23
CA GLY A 2 13.43 -6.35 -8.87
C GLY A 2 12.11 -7.11 -8.69
N LYS A 3 11.95 -7.77 -7.56
CA LYS A 3 10.77 -8.58 -7.24
C LYS A 3 9.62 -7.67 -6.79
N ILE A 4 8.43 -7.87 -7.38
CA ILE A 4 7.20 -7.19 -6.95
C ILE A 4 6.41 -8.10 -6.01
N ILE A 5 6.00 -7.58 -4.85
CA ILE A 5 5.19 -8.27 -3.85
C ILE A 5 3.87 -7.50 -3.68
N GLY A 6 2.79 -8.05 -4.19
CA GLY A 6 1.44 -7.57 -3.95
C GLY A 6 0.85 -8.14 -2.68
N ILE A 7 0.20 -7.31 -1.87
CA ILE A 7 -0.57 -7.76 -0.70
C ILE A 7 -2.03 -7.38 -0.93
N SER A 8 -2.88 -8.39 -0.97
CA SER A 8 -4.32 -8.28 -1.09
C SER A 8 -5.02 -8.66 0.21
N GLY A 9 -6.18 -8.08 0.45
CA GLY A 9 -7.00 -8.34 1.63
C GLY A 9 -8.03 -7.25 1.82
N LYS A 10 -9.05 -7.50 2.64
CA LYS A 10 -10.08 -6.50 2.96
C LYS A 10 -9.55 -5.38 3.88
N LYS A 11 -10.33 -4.32 4.07
CA LYS A 11 -10.00 -3.24 5.00
C LYS A 11 -9.70 -3.81 6.39
N GLN A 12 -8.57 -3.38 6.96
CA GLN A 12 -8.03 -3.89 8.22
C GLN A 12 -7.72 -5.40 8.26
N SER A 13 -7.43 -6.03 7.11
CA SER A 13 -6.97 -7.42 7.05
C SER A 13 -5.50 -7.63 7.46
N GLY A 14 -4.76 -6.58 7.84
CA GLY A 14 -3.33 -6.66 8.16
C GLY A 14 -2.37 -6.39 7.00
N LYS A 15 -2.82 -5.77 5.90
CA LYS A 15 -1.97 -5.51 4.72
C LYS A 15 -0.75 -4.64 5.02
N ASN A 16 -0.96 -3.51 5.72
CA ASN A 16 0.12 -2.62 6.12
C ASN A 16 1.07 -3.30 7.10
N THR A 17 0.54 -4.10 8.01
CA THR A 17 1.31 -4.92 8.95
C THR A 17 2.22 -5.90 8.21
N ALA A 18 1.71 -6.61 7.20
CA ALA A 18 2.52 -7.49 6.37
C ALA A 18 3.60 -6.73 5.60
N ALA A 19 3.28 -5.56 5.04
CA ALA A 19 4.27 -4.71 4.36
C ALA A 19 5.37 -4.24 5.32
N ASN A 20 5.00 -3.79 6.52
CA ASN A 20 5.93 -3.36 7.57
C ASN A 20 6.83 -4.52 8.03
N TYR A 21 6.26 -5.71 8.17
CA TYR A 21 7.00 -6.90 8.52
C TYR A 21 8.06 -7.25 7.45
N ILE A 22 7.67 -7.25 6.17
CA ILE A 22 8.60 -7.49 5.06
C ILE A 22 9.70 -6.42 5.03
N ASN A 23 9.36 -5.15 5.24
CA ASN A 23 10.37 -4.09 5.37
C ASN A 23 11.35 -4.37 6.50
N GLY A 24 10.86 -4.66 7.71
CA GLY A 24 11.70 -4.98 8.86
C GLY A 24 12.68 -6.12 8.60
N THR A 25 12.20 -7.20 7.99
CA THR A 25 13.04 -8.36 7.64
C THR A 25 14.15 -7.99 6.66
N ILE A 26 13.83 -7.23 5.61
CA ILE A 26 14.83 -6.82 4.61
C ILE A 26 15.83 -5.84 5.20
N LEU A 27 15.37 -4.81 5.92
CA LEU A 27 16.24 -3.84 6.59
C LEU A 27 17.22 -4.53 7.54
N LYS A 28 16.75 -5.52 8.31
CA LYS A 28 17.60 -6.31 9.20
C LYS A 28 18.61 -7.16 8.41
N SER A 29 18.17 -7.82 7.35
CA SER A 29 19.05 -8.66 6.49
C SER A 29 20.16 -7.87 5.82
N LYS A 30 19.91 -6.60 5.49
CA LYS A 30 20.88 -5.67 4.89
C LYS A 30 21.74 -4.95 5.95
N GLY A 31 21.56 -5.26 7.23
CA GLY A 31 22.31 -4.65 8.34
C GLY A 31 21.95 -3.18 8.62
N MET A 32 20.82 -2.70 8.11
CA MET A 32 20.37 -1.31 8.25
C MET A 32 19.76 -1.04 9.63
N VAL A 33 19.24 -2.09 10.26
CA VAL A 33 18.70 -2.07 11.63
C VAL A 33 19.24 -3.27 12.39
N GLU A 34 19.49 -3.11 13.70
CA GLU A 34 20.01 -4.20 14.53
C GLU A 34 18.94 -5.27 14.77
N ASN A 35 17.70 -4.83 14.98
CA ASN A 35 16.55 -5.68 15.15
C ASN A 35 15.26 -4.90 14.85
N PHE A 36 14.14 -5.59 14.75
CA PHE A 36 12.83 -4.97 14.60
C PHE A 36 11.74 -5.79 15.30
N TYR A 37 10.58 -5.17 15.49
CA TYR A 37 9.34 -5.82 15.90
C TYR A 37 8.15 -5.15 15.21
N ILE A 38 7.00 -5.80 15.27
CA ILE A 38 5.71 -5.23 14.88
C ILE A 38 4.90 -5.03 16.14
N ASP A 39 4.43 -3.81 16.39
CA ASP A 39 3.59 -3.51 17.56
C ASP A 39 2.14 -3.99 17.36
N ASP A 40 1.31 -3.85 18.41
CA ASP A 40 -0.09 -4.29 18.38
C ASP A 40 -0.96 -3.49 17.38
N GLU A 41 -0.50 -2.30 16.96
CA GLU A 41 -1.15 -1.48 15.93
C GLU A 41 -0.68 -1.85 14.51
N GLY A 42 0.35 -2.69 14.39
CA GLY A 42 0.95 -3.11 13.14
C GLY A 42 2.06 -2.18 12.62
N ASN A 43 2.57 -1.27 13.44
CA ASN A 43 3.67 -0.38 13.10
C ASN A 43 5.03 -1.11 13.18
N LEU A 44 5.98 -0.67 12.36
CA LEU A 44 7.34 -1.20 12.36
C LEU A 44 8.19 -0.49 13.44
N GLY A 45 8.50 -1.19 14.52
CA GLY A 45 9.48 -0.74 15.50
C GLY A 45 10.88 -1.24 15.13
N ILE A 46 11.85 -0.33 14.98
CA ILE A 46 13.24 -0.67 14.66
C ILE A 46 14.16 -0.34 15.83
N LYS A 47 15.20 -1.17 16.02
CA LYS A 47 16.28 -0.89 16.95
C LYS A 47 17.41 -0.18 16.21
N THR A 48 17.69 1.04 16.62
CA THR A 48 18.77 1.88 16.07
C THR A 48 19.65 2.39 17.18
N THR A 49 20.91 2.66 16.85
CA THR A 49 21.87 3.30 17.74
C THR A 49 22.05 4.75 17.32
N ASP A 50 21.89 5.67 18.27
CA ASP A 50 22.07 7.09 18.02
C ASP A 50 23.56 7.47 17.87
N GLN A 51 23.83 8.75 17.57
CA GLN A 51 25.19 9.28 17.42
C GLN A 51 26.03 9.19 18.71
N SER A 52 25.39 8.99 19.86
CA SER A 52 26.03 8.86 21.17
C SER A 52 26.33 7.39 21.53
N GLY A 53 25.97 6.44 20.66
CA GLY A 53 26.12 5.01 20.90
C GLY A 53 25.02 4.42 21.78
N GLN A 54 23.95 5.15 22.06
CA GLN A 54 22.81 4.65 22.83
C GLN A 54 21.82 3.95 21.90
N SER A 55 21.56 2.67 22.16
CA SER A 55 20.56 1.91 21.42
C SER A 55 19.16 2.13 21.98
N GLY A 56 18.19 2.35 21.09
CA GLY A 56 16.78 2.50 21.43
C GLY A 56 15.87 1.94 20.35
N TYR A 57 14.59 1.79 20.68
CA TYR A 57 13.56 1.45 19.70
C TYR A 57 12.79 2.71 19.28
N GLY A 58 12.55 2.83 17.98
CA GLY A 58 11.72 3.89 17.40
C GLY A 58 10.79 3.32 16.33
N ILE A 59 9.65 3.98 16.10
CA ILE A 59 8.73 3.59 15.02
C ILE A 59 9.23 4.18 13.70
N LEU A 60 9.41 3.31 12.71
CA LEU A 60 9.74 3.67 11.34
C LEU A 60 8.49 3.64 10.47
N ASP A 61 8.00 4.81 10.06
CA ASP A 61 7.03 4.90 8.97
C ASP A 61 7.77 4.85 7.61
N VAL A 62 7.80 3.67 7.00
CA VAL A 62 8.45 3.44 5.70
C VAL A 62 7.77 4.16 4.53
N THR A 63 6.59 4.74 4.76
CA THR A 63 5.82 5.49 3.77
C THR A 63 5.93 7.00 3.93
N ARG A 64 6.73 7.47 4.90
CA ARG A 64 7.01 8.88 5.18
C ARG A 64 7.53 9.60 3.92
N LYS A 65 7.16 10.88 3.74
CA LYS A 65 7.36 11.65 2.50
C LYS A 65 8.01 13.03 2.68
N ASP A 66 8.41 13.42 3.88
CA ASP A 66 9.20 14.66 4.04
C ASP A 66 10.62 14.51 3.50
N ALA A 67 11.22 15.66 3.18
CA ALA A 67 12.48 15.74 2.48
C ALA A 67 13.62 14.99 3.19
N GLU A 68 13.69 15.06 4.52
CA GLU A 68 14.73 14.39 5.30
C GLU A 68 14.65 12.87 5.14
N PHE A 69 13.45 12.30 5.31
CA PHE A 69 13.26 10.87 5.14
C PHE A 69 13.46 10.42 3.69
N VAL A 70 12.97 11.19 2.71
CA VAL A 70 13.13 10.86 1.29
C VAL A 70 14.60 10.84 0.89
N GLU A 71 15.39 11.83 1.32
CA GLU A 71 16.83 11.87 1.01
C GLU A 71 17.58 10.65 1.58
N TYR A 72 17.27 10.27 2.82
CA TYR A 72 17.81 9.05 3.42
C TYR A 72 17.34 7.80 2.65
N ALA A 73 16.04 7.69 2.39
CA ALA A 73 15.45 6.52 1.78
C ALA A 73 15.95 6.30 0.36
N GLU A 74 16.10 7.35 -0.45
CA GLU A 74 16.63 7.26 -1.82
C GLU A 74 18.04 6.66 -1.87
N LYS A 75 18.89 7.00 -0.90
CA LYS A 75 20.30 6.56 -0.89
C LYS A 75 20.47 5.20 -0.24
N GLU A 76 19.80 4.99 0.90
CA GLU A 76 20.08 3.85 1.77
C GLU A 76 19.03 2.75 1.60
N MET A 77 17.73 3.08 1.58
CA MET A 77 16.65 2.08 1.74
C MET A 77 16.04 1.60 0.43
N TRP A 78 15.60 2.53 -0.42
CA TRP A 78 14.86 2.27 -1.65
C TRP A 78 15.62 1.51 -2.75
N PRO A 79 16.96 1.50 -2.81
CA PRO A 79 17.66 0.54 -3.65
C PRO A 79 17.31 -0.91 -3.32
N PHE A 80 17.04 -1.23 -2.05
CA PHE A 80 16.74 -2.58 -1.58
C PHE A 80 15.25 -2.86 -1.46
N ILE A 81 14.49 -1.94 -0.87
CA ILE A 81 13.06 -2.13 -0.62
C ILE A 81 12.30 -0.82 -0.66
N LYS A 82 11.18 -0.79 -1.40
CA LYS A 82 10.30 0.38 -1.46
C LYS A 82 8.83 -0.02 -1.50
N VAL A 83 8.02 0.74 -0.78
CA VAL A 83 6.55 0.60 -0.78
C VAL A 83 5.94 1.56 -1.79
N TYR A 84 5.08 1.02 -2.65
CA TYR A 84 4.33 1.73 -3.68
C TYR A 84 2.83 1.50 -3.46
N HIS A 85 2.00 2.45 -3.88
CA HIS A 85 0.55 2.25 -3.87
C HIS A 85 -0.05 2.54 -5.25
N PHE A 86 -1.06 1.79 -5.67
CA PHE A 86 -1.78 2.10 -6.92
C PHE A 86 -2.48 3.46 -6.86
N ALA A 87 -2.83 3.92 -5.66
CA ALA A 87 -3.44 5.22 -5.45
C ALA A 87 -2.45 6.41 -5.49
N ASP A 88 -1.13 6.19 -5.54
CA ASP A 88 -0.15 7.29 -5.42
C ASP A 88 -0.27 8.29 -6.58
N ALA A 89 -0.28 7.81 -7.83
CA ALA A 89 -0.41 8.65 -9.01
C ALA A 89 -1.73 9.45 -9.00
N LEU A 90 -2.82 8.84 -8.52
CA LEU A 90 -4.11 9.52 -8.36
C LEU A 90 -4.00 10.69 -7.37
N LYS A 91 -3.33 10.50 -6.22
CA LYS A 91 -3.15 11.56 -5.21
C LYS A 91 -2.22 12.67 -5.70
N GLU A 92 -1.10 12.31 -6.34
CA GLU A 92 -0.12 13.24 -6.89
C GLU A 92 -0.77 14.14 -7.95
N ILE A 93 -1.48 13.55 -8.92
CA ILE A 93 -2.21 14.29 -9.97
C ILE A 93 -3.32 15.15 -9.35
N SER A 94 -4.06 14.61 -8.38
CA SER A 94 -5.15 15.35 -7.74
C SER A 94 -4.66 16.60 -7.00
N ALA A 95 -3.52 16.48 -6.30
CA ALA A 95 -2.87 17.61 -5.65
C ALA A 95 -2.34 18.63 -6.68
N SER A 96 -1.67 18.14 -7.73
CA SER A 96 -1.04 19.00 -8.74
C SER A 96 -2.04 19.74 -9.63
N LEU A 97 -3.08 19.07 -10.12
CA LEU A 97 -4.03 19.66 -11.07
C LEU A 97 -5.15 20.44 -10.38
N PHE A 98 -5.62 19.96 -9.22
CA PHE A 98 -6.79 20.54 -8.54
C PHE A 98 -6.45 21.28 -7.25
N GLY A 99 -5.16 21.40 -6.91
CA GLY A 99 -4.70 22.13 -5.74
C GLY A 99 -5.09 21.48 -4.41
N LEU A 100 -5.36 20.17 -4.39
CA LEU A 100 -5.66 19.45 -3.15
C LEU A 100 -4.42 19.35 -2.26
N ASN A 101 -4.63 19.42 -0.95
CA ASN A 101 -3.53 19.33 -0.01
C ASN A 101 -2.97 17.89 0.05
N LEU A 102 -1.76 17.70 -0.47
CA LEU A 102 -1.10 16.39 -0.56
C LEU A 102 -1.02 15.69 0.81
N GLN A 103 -0.66 16.41 1.88
CA GLN A 103 -0.58 15.85 3.23
C GLN A 103 -1.94 15.31 3.70
N GLN A 104 -3.05 15.96 3.34
CA GLN A 104 -4.39 15.46 3.65
C GLN A 104 -4.76 14.20 2.87
N LEU A 105 -4.29 14.08 1.61
CA LEU A 105 -4.54 12.89 0.78
C LEU A 105 -3.83 11.64 1.31
N TYR A 106 -2.64 11.81 1.90
CA TYR A 106 -1.87 10.73 2.50
C TYR A 106 -2.16 10.50 3.99
N GLY A 107 -2.65 11.52 4.70
CA GLY A 107 -2.78 11.53 6.16
C GLY A 107 -3.88 10.64 6.76
N THR A 108 -4.32 11.03 7.95
CA THR A 108 -5.31 10.31 8.75
C THR A 108 -6.66 10.19 8.04
N ASP A 109 -7.50 9.25 8.50
CA ASP A 109 -8.86 9.11 7.96
C ASP A 109 -9.67 10.42 8.13
N LYS A 110 -9.47 11.14 9.24
CA LYS A 110 -10.06 12.47 9.44
C LYS A 110 -9.64 13.45 8.35
N GLN A 111 -8.34 13.52 8.02
CA GLN A 111 -7.82 14.40 6.96
C GLN A 111 -8.34 14.02 5.56
N LYS A 112 -8.42 12.71 5.27
CA LYS A 112 -8.98 12.18 4.02
C LYS A 112 -10.47 12.48 3.87
N ASN A 113 -11.20 12.68 4.97
CA ASN A 113 -12.61 13.07 4.96
C ASN A 113 -12.84 14.58 5.16
N MET A 114 -11.79 15.41 5.12
CA MET A 114 -11.95 16.87 5.11
C MET A 114 -12.52 17.35 3.77
N LYS A 115 -13.33 18.41 3.82
CA LYS A 115 -13.95 19.05 2.66
C LYS A 115 -12.91 19.84 1.87
N THR A 116 -12.95 19.69 0.55
CA THR A 116 -12.18 20.44 -0.44
C THR A 116 -12.95 21.68 -0.88
N ASN A 117 -12.40 22.46 -1.81
CA ASN A 117 -13.14 23.53 -2.48
C ASN A 117 -13.85 23.08 -3.76
N LEU A 118 -13.76 21.79 -4.12
CA LEU A 118 -14.43 21.21 -5.28
C LEU A 118 -15.86 20.84 -4.90
N LEU A 119 -16.81 21.12 -5.79
CA LEU A 119 -18.24 20.92 -5.57
C LEU A 119 -18.74 19.69 -6.33
N TRP A 120 -19.71 18.99 -5.76
CA TRP A 120 -20.40 17.90 -6.47
C TRP A 120 -21.15 18.42 -7.70
N GLU A 121 -21.64 19.65 -7.66
CA GLU A 121 -22.34 20.33 -8.75
C GLU A 121 -21.47 20.56 -10.00
N ASP A 122 -20.15 20.62 -9.82
CA ASP A 122 -19.19 20.80 -10.92
C ASP A 122 -18.74 19.46 -11.54
N MET A 123 -19.12 18.33 -10.94
CA MET A 123 -18.77 17.01 -11.45
C MET A 123 -19.66 16.64 -12.65
N PRO A 124 -19.13 15.98 -13.70
CA PRO A 124 -19.91 15.57 -14.86
C PRO A 124 -20.76 14.31 -14.57
N THR A 125 -21.63 14.40 -13.57
CA THR A 125 -22.51 13.33 -13.08
C THR A 125 -23.90 13.89 -12.78
N SER A 126 -24.88 13.00 -12.66
CA SER A 126 -26.26 13.33 -12.32
C SER A 126 -26.70 12.53 -11.08
N ASP A 127 -25.78 12.31 -10.15
CA ASP A 127 -26.00 11.55 -8.91
C ASP A 127 -26.72 12.36 -7.82
N GLY A 128 -27.07 13.62 -8.10
CA GLY A 128 -27.89 14.47 -7.24
C GLY A 128 -27.20 14.89 -5.94
N LYS A 129 -25.89 14.65 -5.81
CA LYS A 129 -25.10 15.13 -4.67
C LYS A 129 -24.83 16.62 -4.81
N THR A 130 -24.74 17.30 -3.67
CA THR A 130 -24.55 18.75 -3.61
C THR A 130 -23.50 19.12 -2.56
N GLY A 131 -22.93 20.31 -2.73
CA GLY A 131 -21.95 20.91 -1.85
C GLY A 131 -20.53 20.38 -2.04
N LYS A 132 -19.65 20.81 -1.13
CA LYS A 132 -18.22 20.49 -1.15
C LYS A 132 -17.99 18.98 -1.07
N MET A 133 -17.12 18.46 -1.93
CA MET A 133 -16.61 17.10 -1.86
C MET A 133 -15.55 16.99 -0.78
N THR A 134 -15.47 15.85 -0.10
CA THR A 134 -14.28 15.48 0.69
C THR A 134 -13.13 15.06 -0.22
N ASN A 135 -11.90 15.04 0.32
CA ASN A 135 -10.74 14.52 -0.41
C ASN A 135 -11.01 13.08 -0.90
N ARG A 136 -11.54 12.21 -0.02
CA ARG A 136 -11.91 10.83 -0.34
C ARG A 136 -12.94 10.74 -1.46
N GLU A 137 -14.04 11.49 -1.35
CA GLU A 137 -15.09 11.53 -2.38
C GLU A 137 -14.54 11.94 -3.74
N PHE A 138 -13.68 12.97 -3.78
CA PHE A 138 -13.07 13.42 -5.02
C PHE A 138 -12.14 12.36 -5.62
N LEU A 139 -11.24 11.78 -4.82
CA LEU A 139 -10.32 10.74 -5.30
C LEU A 139 -11.07 9.51 -5.82
N GLU A 140 -12.11 9.08 -5.11
CA GLU A 140 -12.94 7.94 -5.53
C GLU A 140 -13.67 8.24 -6.85
N TYR A 141 -14.29 9.41 -6.98
CA TYR A 141 -15.01 9.82 -8.19
C TYR A 141 -14.05 10.00 -9.38
N PHE A 142 -13.02 10.84 -9.24
CA PHE A 142 -12.05 11.10 -10.30
C PHE A 142 -11.29 9.84 -10.70
N GLY A 143 -10.80 9.08 -9.71
CA GLY A 143 -10.05 7.85 -9.94
C GLY A 143 -10.87 6.76 -10.64
N THR A 144 -12.10 6.54 -10.19
CA THR A 144 -12.91 5.38 -10.62
C THR A 144 -13.91 5.72 -11.71
N LYS A 145 -14.64 6.83 -11.59
CA LYS A 145 -15.71 7.19 -12.55
C LYS A 145 -15.19 7.90 -13.79
N ILE A 146 -14.06 8.61 -13.68
CA ILE A 146 -13.46 9.33 -14.81
C ILE A 146 -12.28 8.55 -15.40
N VAL A 147 -11.18 8.41 -14.66
CA VAL A 147 -9.95 7.88 -15.23
C VAL A 147 -10.08 6.41 -15.61
N ARG A 148 -10.62 5.54 -14.73
CA ARG A 148 -10.85 4.13 -15.08
C ARG A 148 -11.87 3.94 -16.20
N LYS A 149 -12.75 4.91 -16.47
CA LYS A 149 -13.68 4.89 -17.63
C LYS A 149 -12.95 5.23 -18.94
N ILE A 150 -11.96 6.10 -18.90
CA ILE A 150 -11.10 6.42 -20.05
C ILE A 150 -10.12 5.27 -20.31
N ARG A 151 -9.48 4.79 -19.23
CA ARG A 151 -8.48 3.72 -19.27
C ARG A 151 -8.46 2.99 -17.92
N SER A 152 -9.02 1.79 -17.91
CA SER A 152 -9.23 0.96 -16.71
C SER A 152 -7.95 0.60 -15.97
N ASP A 153 -6.82 0.50 -16.69
CA ASP A 153 -5.52 0.10 -16.17
C ASP A 153 -4.55 1.27 -15.92
N ALA A 154 -5.01 2.52 -16.01
CA ALA A 154 -4.15 3.70 -15.96
C ALA A 154 -3.28 3.76 -14.70
N TRP A 155 -3.89 3.54 -13.53
CA TRP A 155 -3.21 3.56 -12.23
C TRP A 155 -2.23 2.41 -12.10
N VAL A 156 -2.62 1.23 -12.57
CA VAL A 156 -1.78 0.03 -12.55
C VAL A 156 -0.53 0.24 -13.39
N LYS A 157 -0.69 0.71 -14.63
CA LYS A 157 0.42 1.00 -15.53
C LYS A 157 1.32 2.12 -15.00
N ALA A 158 0.75 3.15 -14.39
CA ALA A 158 1.54 4.21 -13.77
C ALA A 158 2.45 3.66 -12.66
N THR A 159 1.91 2.82 -11.76
CA THR A 159 2.68 2.21 -10.68
C THR A 159 3.73 1.23 -11.20
N ILE A 160 3.38 0.34 -12.13
CA ILE A 160 4.34 -0.62 -12.70
C ILE A 160 5.47 0.13 -13.43
N ASN A 161 5.16 1.13 -14.25
CA ASN A 161 6.19 1.92 -14.94
C ASN A 161 7.13 2.62 -13.93
N LYS A 162 6.59 3.12 -12.81
CA LYS A 162 7.38 3.73 -11.74
C LYS A 162 8.31 2.71 -11.08
N ILE A 163 7.80 1.53 -10.75
CA ILE A 163 8.59 0.42 -10.19
C ILE A 163 9.73 0.03 -11.13
N VAL A 164 9.46 -0.10 -12.44
CA VAL A 164 10.47 -0.45 -13.44
C VAL A 164 11.53 0.63 -13.57
N ALA A 165 11.14 1.91 -13.53
CA ALA A 165 12.06 3.03 -13.62
C ALA A 165 12.95 3.18 -12.38
N GLU A 166 12.39 2.98 -11.19
CA GLU A 166 13.11 3.11 -9.91
C GLU A 166 13.93 1.86 -9.57
N ASN A 167 13.53 0.68 -10.05
CA ASN A 167 14.28 -0.58 -10.02
C ASN A 167 14.85 -0.98 -8.64
N SER A 168 14.07 -0.81 -7.57
CA SER A 168 14.34 -1.38 -6.25
C SER A 168 14.47 -2.91 -6.33
N GLU A 169 15.36 -3.54 -5.56
CA GLU A 169 15.46 -5.01 -5.48
C GLU A 169 14.11 -5.65 -5.12
N ILE A 170 13.35 -5.02 -4.21
CA ILE A 170 12.01 -5.43 -3.78
C ILE A 170 11.06 -4.23 -3.83
N SER A 171 9.90 -4.43 -4.46
CA SER A 171 8.81 -3.45 -4.52
C SER A 171 7.55 -4.03 -3.88
N ILE A 172 7.04 -3.40 -2.84
CA ILE A 172 5.82 -3.85 -2.14
C ILE A 172 4.64 -2.99 -2.56
N ILE A 173 3.51 -3.62 -2.88
CA ILE A 173 2.24 -2.95 -3.17
C ILE A 173 1.18 -3.46 -2.18
N PRO A 174 0.87 -2.72 -1.10
CA PRO A 174 -0.01 -3.20 -0.04
C PRO A 174 -1.50 -2.97 -0.31
N ASP A 175 -1.88 -2.33 -1.42
CA ASP A 175 -3.24 -1.94 -1.75
C ASP A 175 -3.82 -2.65 -2.98
N VAL A 176 -3.49 -3.93 -3.18
CA VAL A 176 -4.05 -4.78 -4.26
C VAL A 176 -5.51 -5.12 -3.98
N ARG A 177 -6.42 -4.58 -4.79
CA ARG A 177 -7.88 -4.64 -4.61
C ARG A 177 -8.65 -5.14 -5.82
N PHE A 178 -8.05 -5.14 -7.01
CA PHE A 178 -8.75 -5.48 -8.25
C PHE A 178 -8.04 -6.58 -9.05
N PRO A 179 -8.77 -7.37 -9.87
CA PRO A 179 -8.18 -8.42 -10.70
C PRO A 179 -7.04 -7.94 -11.61
N ASN A 180 -7.21 -6.78 -12.26
CA ASN A 180 -6.18 -6.21 -13.15
C ASN A 180 -4.90 -5.79 -12.42
N GLU A 181 -4.97 -5.50 -11.12
CA GLU A 181 -3.82 -5.21 -10.27
C GLU A 181 -3.04 -6.49 -9.95
N VAL A 182 -3.75 -7.60 -9.69
CA VAL A 182 -3.16 -8.93 -9.50
C VAL A 182 -2.46 -9.37 -10.79
N GLU A 183 -3.18 -9.34 -11.92
CA GLU A 183 -2.66 -9.70 -13.24
C GLU A 183 -1.39 -8.93 -13.58
N ALA A 184 -1.38 -7.60 -13.41
CA ALA A 184 -0.21 -6.80 -13.72
C ALA A 184 1.01 -7.13 -12.86
N ILE A 185 0.81 -7.51 -11.59
CA ILE A 185 1.91 -7.97 -10.73
C ILE A 185 2.44 -9.32 -11.25
N LYS A 186 1.55 -10.25 -11.59
CA LYS A 186 1.92 -11.58 -12.12
C LYS A 186 2.63 -11.49 -13.48
N ASP A 187 2.15 -10.63 -14.38
CA ASP A 187 2.75 -10.38 -15.70
C ASP A 187 4.17 -9.82 -15.61
N ASN A 188 4.52 -9.17 -14.50
CA ASN A 188 5.87 -8.68 -14.20
C ASN A 188 6.68 -9.66 -13.32
N GLY A 189 6.26 -10.93 -13.24
CA GLY A 189 6.95 -11.97 -12.48
C GLY A 189 6.87 -11.79 -10.96
N GLY A 190 5.94 -10.95 -10.49
CA GLY A 190 5.71 -10.70 -9.07
C GLY A 190 4.90 -11.80 -8.39
N VAL A 191 4.84 -11.71 -7.06
CA VAL A 191 4.06 -12.60 -6.20
C VAL A 191 2.93 -11.82 -5.54
N VAL A 192 1.79 -12.47 -5.34
CA VAL A 192 0.63 -11.87 -4.66
C VAL A 192 0.21 -12.72 -3.47
N ILE A 193 0.14 -12.07 -2.30
CA ILE A 193 -0.26 -12.67 -1.03
C ILE A 193 -1.66 -12.17 -0.67
N ARG A 194 -2.62 -13.08 -0.45
CA ARG A 194 -3.99 -12.77 -0.04
C ARG A 194 -4.19 -13.02 1.45
N LEU A 195 -4.68 -12.02 2.18
CA LEU A 195 -5.04 -12.10 3.60
C LEU A 195 -6.56 -12.29 3.76
N GLN A 196 -6.99 -13.22 4.62
CA GLN A 196 -8.41 -13.58 4.78
C GLN A 196 -9.16 -12.83 5.90
N ARG A 197 -8.49 -12.08 6.77
CA ARG A 197 -9.15 -11.33 7.85
C ARG A 197 -10.15 -10.31 7.30
N ASP A 198 -11.41 -10.44 7.71
CA ASP A 198 -12.53 -9.56 7.32
C ASP A 198 -13.28 -9.07 8.57
N ILE A 199 -13.01 -7.84 8.98
CA ILE A 199 -13.62 -7.24 10.18
C ILE A 199 -14.94 -6.55 9.86
N PHE A 200 -15.06 -5.92 8.69
CA PHE A 200 -16.15 -5.00 8.37
C PHE A 200 -17.25 -5.59 7.49
N LYS A 201 -17.04 -6.77 6.88
CA LYS A 201 -17.99 -7.42 5.95
C LYS A 201 -18.54 -6.43 4.91
N SER A 202 -17.65 -5.61 4.35
CA SER A 202 -18.03 -4.59 3.38
C SER A 202 -18.52 -5.23 2.07
N THR A 203 -19.50 -4.61 1.43
CA THR A 203 -20.06 -5.03 0.13
C THR A 203 -19.56 -4.17 -1.03
N ILE A 204 -18.68 -3.20 -0.76
CA ILE A 204 -18.16 -2.28 -1.77
C ILE A 204 -17.26 -3.06 -2.75
N GLU A 205 -17.31 -2.70 -4.04
CA GLU A 205 -16.56 -3.39 -5.10
C GLU A 205 -15.05 -3.49 -4.80
N CYS A 206 -14.41 -2.39 -4.38
CA CYS A 206 -12.98 -2.37 -4.06
C CYS A 206 -12.58 -3.22 -2.84
N GLU A 207 -13.54 -3.77 -2.10
CA GLU A 207 -13.32 -4.67 -0.97
C GLU A 207 -13.74 -6.12 -1.31
N THR A 208 -14.57 -6.34 -2.34
CA THR A 208 -15.13 -7.65 -2.68
C THR A 208 -14.72 -8.17 -4.06
N ALA A 209 -14.05 -7.36 -4.90
CA ALA A 209 -13.66 -7.76 -6.27
C ALA A 209 -12.68 -8.95 -6.32
N LEU A 210 -12.03 -9.26 -5.19
CA LEU A 210 -11.11 -10.40 -5.03
C LEU A 210 -11.65 -11.43 -4.03
N ASP A 211 -12.95 -11.44 -3.77
CA ASP A 211 -13.59 -12.49 -2.97
C ASP A 211 -13.63 -13.81 -3.76
N GLU A 212 -13.62 -14.94 -3.04
CA GLU A 212 -13.47 -16.29 -3.60
C GLU A 212 -14.59 -16.65 -4.59
N ASP A 213 -15.79 -16.06 -4.42
CA ASP A 213 -16.93 -16.24 -5.32
C ASP A 213 -16.82 -15.43 -6.63
N LYS A 214 -15.89 -14.48 -6.72
CA LYS A 214 -15.75 -13.55 -7.86
C LYS A 214 -14.40 -13.61 -8.56
N PHE A 215 -13.38 -14.16 -7.90
CA PHE A 215 -12.02 -14.21 -8.41
C PHE A 215 -11.40 -15.57 -8.09
N ASP A 216 -10.68 -16.13 -9.05
CA ASP A 216 -9.99 -17.40 -8.87
C ASP A 216 -8.78 -17.22 -7.95
N TRP A 217 -8.87 -17.77 -6.74
CA TRP A 217 -7.80 -17.68 -5.75
C TRP A 217 -6.58 -18.55 -6.07
N SER A 218 -6.67 -19.46 -7.06
CA SER A 218 -5.51 -20.21 -7.54
C SER A 218 -4.43 -19.31 -8.18
N VAL A 219 -4.81 -18.09 -8.56
CA VAL A 219 -3.90 -17.07 -9.11
C VAL A 219 -3.00 -16.47 -8.03
N PHE A 220 -3.41 -16.50 -6.76
CA PHE A 220 -2.59 -16.04 -5.65
C PHE A 220 -1.46 -17.03 -5.36
N ASP A 221 -0.25 -16.51 -5.14
CA ASP A 221 0.89 -17.35 -4.78
C ASP A 221 0.74 -17.89 -3.35
N HIS A 222 0.16 -17.09 -2.45
CA HIS A 222 -0.06 -17.45 -1.06
C HIS A 222 -1.38 -16.90 -0.54
N VAL A 223 -2.11 -17.73 0.20
CA VAL A 223 -3.31 -17.33 0.93
C VAL A 223 -3.06 -17.56 2.42
N ILE A 224 -3.06 -16.49 3.20
CA ILE A 224 -2.82 -16.53 4.64
C ILE A 224 -4.17 -16.40 5.37
N ASP A 225 -4.56 -17.47 6.05
CA ASP A 225 -5.62 -17.40 7.04
C ASP A 225 -5.11 -16.71 8.31
N ASN A 226 -5.53 -15.46 8.50
CA ASN A 226 -5.19 -14.62 9.63
C ASN A 226 -6.42 -14.08 10.39
N ARG A 227 -7.53 -14.82 10.36
CA ARG A 227 -8.79 -14.43 11.02
C ARG A 227 -8.68 -14.45 12.54
N ASP A 228 -8.10 -15.51 13.10
CA ASP A 228 -8.06 -15.79 14.54
C ASP A 228 -6.65 -16.23 15.00
N ILE A 229 -5.62 -15.48 14.60
CA ILE A 229 -4.22 -15.77 14.98
C ILE A 229 -3.56 -14.57 15.65
N SER A 230 -2.53 -14.83 16.47
CA SER A 230 -1.75 -13.76 17.11
C SER A 230 -0.88 -13.00 16.09
N MET A 231 -0.39 -11.81 16.47
CA MET A 231 0.57 -11.06 15.64
C MET A 231 1.84 -11.87 15.38
N THR A 232 2.32 -12.61 16.39
CA THR A 232 3.47 -13.50 16.28
C THR A 232 3.23 -14.61 15.26
N ASP A 233 2.10 -15.31 15.35
CA ASP A 233 1.76 -16.38 14.40
C ASP A 233 1.59 -15.83 12.98
N PHE A 234 1.03 -14.64 12.84
CA PHE A 234 0.90 -13.97 11.55
C PHE A 234 2.28 -13.67 10.94
N CYS A 235 3.21 -13.14 11.73
CA CYS A 235 4.59 -12.90 11.30
C CYS A 235 5.29 -14.20 10.91
N SER A 236 5.17 -15.27 11.72
CA SER A 236 5.74 -16.58 11.40
C SER A 236 5.16 -17.19 10.11
N LYS A 237 3.87 -16.97 9.82
CA LYS A 237 3.28 -17.35 8.53
C LYS A 237 3.82 -16.54 7.35
N LEU A 238 4.25 -15.30 7.56
CA LEU A 238 4.92 -14.51 6.52
C LEU A 238 6.37 -14.97 6.31
N GLU A 239 7.09 -15.32 7.37
CA GLU A 239 8.47 -15.85 7.29
C GLU A 239 8.54 -17.15 6.49
N SER A 240 7.54 -18.02 6.58
CA SER A 240 7.54 -19.31 5.86
C SER A 240 7.35 -19.18 4.34
N ILE A 241 7.07 -17.97 3.83
CA ILE A 241 6.83 -17.72 2.41
C ILE A 241 8.17 -17.60 1.66
N ASN A 242 8.76 -18.74 1.31
CA ASN A 242 10.07 -18.80 0.62
C ASN A 242 10.12 -17.99 -0.69
N THR A 243 8.99 -17.83 -1.39
CA THR A 243 8.95 -17.04 -2.64
C THR A 243 9.15 -15.54 -2.40
N VAL A 244 8.87 -15.04 -1.19
CA VAL A 244 9.19 -13.65 -0.80
C VAL A 244 10.70 -13.50 -0.59
N TRP A 245 11.32 -14.45 0.12
CA TRP A 245 12.69 -14.33 0.63
C TRP A 245 13.79 -14.87 -0.28
N SER A 246 13.44 -15.60 -1.35
CA SER A 246 14.38 -16.08 -2.37
C SER A 246 14.87 -14.92 -3.25
N ILE A 247 15.84 -14.15 -2.75
CA ILE A 247 16.48 -13.02 -3.43
C ILE A 247 17.85 -13.47 -3.92
#